data_AF-A0A9E1W3I9-F1
#
_entry.id   AF-A0A9E1W3I9-F1
#
_cell.length_a   1.000
_cell.length_b   1.000
_cell.length_c   1.000
_cell.angle_alpha   90.00
_cell.angle_beta   90.00
_cell.angle_gamma   90.00
#
_symmetry.space_group_name_H-M   'P 1'
#
loop_
_entity.id
_entity.type
_entity.pdbx_description
1 polymer ?
#
loop_
_entity_poly.entity_id
_entity_poly.type
_entity_poly.pdbx_seq_one_letter_code
_entity_poly.pdbx_strand_id
1 'polypeptide(L)'
;MKVNGKKYTSIWVEEGNRVFIIDQRWLPHQLKLIELITLNDFLVSIRDMWVRGAPLIGVTAAFGFAKSMQYDNSDKSLHETKSLLLSTRPTAVNLHWAVKIMFDLLINVDRDSRQDIALIKAKEILTRDILSNKEIGKNGYEIIKNIIDKKNTDKINILTHCNAGWLATVDWGTATSPIYYSKEKGVNIHVFVDETRPRNQGAQLTTWELLHNDISH
;
A
#
# COMPACT_ATOMS: atom_id res chain seq x y z
N MET A 1 -5.37 -5.94 -7.14
CA MET A 1 -6.61 -6.75 -6.95
C MET A 1 -7.76 -6.31 -7.85
N LYS A 2 -8.85 -7.10 -7.93
CA LYS A 2 -10.02 -6.77 -8.75
C LYS A 2 -11.10 -6.05 -7.93
N VAL A 3 -11.75 -5.08 -8.55
CA VAL A 3 -12.95 -4.38 -8.06
C VAL A 3 -13.90 -4.27 -9.25
N ASN A 4 -15.08 -4.90 -9.17
CA ASN A 4 -16.05 -4.97 -10.27
C ASN A 4 -15.43 -5.40 -11.61
N GLY A 5 -14.57 -6.43 -11.57
CA GLY A 5 -13.89 -6.98 -12.75
C GLY A 5 -12.66 -6.19 -13.23
N LYS A 6 -12.45 -4.96 -12.77
CA LYS A 6 -11.28 -4.14 -13.13
C LYS A 6 -10.15 -4.29 -12.11
N LYS A 7 -8.91 -4.41 -12.60
CA LYS A 7 -7.72 -4.46 -11.73
C LYS A 7 -7.33 -3.06 -11.26
N TYR A 8 -7.03 -2.96 -9.97
CA TYR A 8 -6.54 -1.77 -9.30
C TYR A 8 -5.36 -2.13 -8.39
N THR A 9 -4.48 -1.15 -8.21
CA THR A 9 -3.57 -1.02 -7.06
C THR A 9 -4.03 0.16 -6.23
N SER A 10 -3.57 0.25 -4.98
CA SER A 10 -3.96 1.36 -4.09
C SER A 10 -3.32 2.71 -4.47
N ILE A 11 -2.17 2.65 -5.13
CA ILE A 11 -1.43 3.76 -5.74
C ILE A 11 -0.90 3.31 -7.11
N TRP A 12 -0.99 4.16 -8.13
CA TRP A 12 -0.44 3.89 -9.47
C TRP A 12 0.06 5.16 -10.14
N VAL A 13 0.81 4.98 -11.23
CA VAL A 13 1.35 6.05 -12.05
C VAL A 13 0.79 5.92 -13.46
N GLU A 14 0.21 6.98 -13.99
CA GLU A 14 -0.25 7.09 -15.38
C GLU A 14 0.74 7.87 -16.25
N GLU A 15 0.40 8.05 -17.53
CA GLU A 15 1.18 8.86 -18.47
C GLU A 15 1.47 10.26 -17.93
N GLY A 16 2.64 10.79 -18.28
CA GLY A 16 3.12 12.07 -17.75
C GLY A 16 3.53 12.02 -16.27
N ASN A 17 3.73 10.83 -15.70
CA ASN A 17 4.11 10.61 -14.30
C ASN A 17 3.07 11.12 -13.29
N ARG A 18 1.80 11.09 -13.69
CA ARG A 18 0.67 11.47 -12.83
C ARG A 18 0.41 10.36 -11.82
N VAL A 19 0.35 10.71 -10.54
CA VAL A 19 0.20 9.74 -9.45
C VAL A 19 -1.22 9.76 -8.94
N PHE A 20 -1.83 8.58 -8.88
CA PHE A 20 -3.20 8.41 -8.40
C PHE A 20 -3.26 7.45 -7.23
N ILE A 21 -4.25 7.66 -6.37
CA ILE A 21 -4.54 6.80 -5.21
C ILE A 21 -6.03 6.46 -5.14
N ILE A 22 -6.35 5.41 -4.40
CA ILE A 22 -7.69 5.17 -3.87
C ILE A 22 -7.83 5.93 -2.54
N ASP A 23 -8.79 6.85 -2.43
CA ASP A 23 -9.12 7.51 -1.16
C ASP A 23 -9.96 6.57 -0.30
N GLN A 24 -9.28 5.89 0.63
CA GLN A 24 -9.85 4.84 1.46
C GLN A 24 -10.87 5.33 2.49
N ARG A 25 -11.07 6.65 2.65
CA ARG A 25 -12.06 7.21 3.59
C ARG A 25 -13.49 7.00 3.11
N TRP A 26 -13.67 6.82 1.80
CA TRP A 26 -14.99 6.67 1.16
C TRP A 26 -15.45 5.21 1.09
N LEU A 27 -14.54 4.27 1.31
CA LEU A 27 -14.88 2.85 1.39
C LEU A 27 -15.62 2.54 2.70
N PRO A 28 -16.59 1.62 2.69
CA PRO A 28 -16.97 0.73 1.58
C PRO A 28 -17.97 1.34 0.59
N HIS A 29 -18.49 2.54 0.84
CA HIS A 29 -19.65 3.09 0.13
C HIS A 29 -19.32 3.62 -1.27
N GLN A 30 -18.10 4.12 -1.48
CA GLN A 30 -17.68 4.69 -2.76
C GLN A 30 -16.20 4.45 -3.04
N LEU A 31 -15.90 3.89 -4.22
CA LEU A 31 -14.55 3.84 -4.76
C LEU A 31 -14.19 5.21 -5.36
N LYS A 32 -13.43 6.02 -4.62
CA LYS A 32 -12.98 7.34 -5.06
C LYS A 32 -11.51 7.33 -5.45
N LEU A 33 -11.22 7.70 -6.70
CA LEU A 33 -9.86 7.80 -7.24
C LEU A 33 -9.44 9.27 -7.25
N ILE A 34 -8.25 9.56 -6.73
CA ILE A 34 -7.73 10.93 -6.58
C ILE A 34 -6.35 11.03 -7.19
N GLU A 35 -6.11 12.05 -8.00
CA GLU A 35 -4.77 12.45 -8.44
C GLU A 35 -4.08 13.30 -7.37
N LEU A 36 -2.80 13.05 -7.11
CA LEU A 36 -1.96 13.85 -6.22
C LEU A 36 -1.09 14.78 -7.07
N ILE A 37 -1.40 16.09 -7.06
CA ILE A 37 -0.87 17.09 -8.01
C ILE A 37 0.21 17.97 -7.36
N THR A 38 0.18 18.13 -6.06
CA THR A 38 1.10 18.98 -5.28
C THR A 38 1.72 18.18 -4.15
N LEU A 39 2.89 18.61 -3.65
CA LEU A 39 3.48 18.00 -2.45
C LEU A 39 2.48 18.01 -1.27
N ASN A 40 1.65 19.05 -1.15
CA ASN A 40 0.62 19.13 -0.13
C ASN A 40 -0.41 17.99 -0.26
N ASP A 41 -0.78 17.57 -1.46
CA ASP A 41 -1.70 16.43 -1.65
C ASP A 41 -1.10 15.12 -1.10
N PHE A 42 0.20 14.90 -1.29
CA PHE A 42 0.90 13.76 -0.70
C PHE A 42 0.92 13.84 0.84
N LEU A 43 1.22 15.02 1.40
CA LEU A 43 1.25 15.22 2.84
C LEU A 43 -0.13 14.99 3.48
N VAL A 44 -1.17 15.60 2.90
CA VAL A 44 -2.57 15.48 3.35
C VAL A 44 -3.05 14.04 3.21
N SER A 45 -2.78 13.38 2.09
CA SER A 45 -3.26 12.01 1.87
C SER A 45 -2.69 11.01 2.87
N ILE A 46 -1.45 11.21 3.33
CA ILE A 46 -0.83 10.42 4.40
C ILE A 46 -1.41 10.80 5.77
N ARG A 47 -1.38 12.09 6.12
CA ARG A 47 -1.78 12.60 7.45
C ARG A 47 -3.24 12.33 7.75
N ASP A 48 -4.12 12.64 6.80
CA ASP A 48 -5.57 12.55 6.95
C ASP A 48 -6.09 11.15 6.55
N MET A 49 -5.18 10.20 6.31
CA MET A 49 -5.45 8.78 6.07
C MET A 49 -6.34 8.51 4.85
N TRP A 50 -6.14 9.26 3.77
CA TRP A 50 -6.69 8.90 2.45
C TRP A 50 -6.04 7.61 2.00
N VAL A 51 -4.71 7.52 2.19
CA VAL A 51 -3.95 6.29 2.18
C VAL A 51 -3.59 5.86 3.60
N ARG A 52 -3.63 4.56 3.87
CA ARG A 52 -3.23 3.98 5.15
C ARG A 52 -2.66 2.59 4.93
N GLY A 53 -1.99 2.06 5.96
CA GLY A 53 -1.15 0.88 5.84
C GLY A 53 0.31 1.29 5.70
N ALA A 54 1.17 0.69 6.53
CA ALA A 54 2.55 1.15 6.67
C ALA A 54 3.31 1.13 5.32
N PRO A 55 3.24 0.05 4.52
CA PRO A 55 3.94 0.02 3.23
C PRO A 55 3.43 1.08 2.25
N LEU A 56 2.11 1.22 2.09
CA LEU A 56 1.52 2.21 1.17
C LEU A 56 1.90 3.65 1.52
N ILE A 57 1.96 3.99 2.81
CA ILE A 57 2.41 5.31 3.27
C ILE A 57 3.85 5.57 2.80
N GLY A 58 4.73 4.58 2.92
CA GLY A 58 6.12 4.69 2.45
C GLY A 58 6.22 4.92 0.94
N VAL A 59 5.46 4.17 0.14
CA VAL A 59 5.42 4.36 -1.33
C VAL A 59 4.89 5.76 -1.69
N THR A 60 3.82 6.20 -1.02
CA THR A 60 3.24 7.53 -1.24
C THR A 60 4.24 8.64 -0.93
N ALA A 61 5.00 8.52 0.17
CA ALA A 61 6.03 9.48 0.53
C ALA A 61 7.18 9.53 -0.50
N ALA A 62 7.55 8.40 -1.09
CA ALA A 62 8.56 8.37 -2.15
C ALA A 62 8.13 9.15 -3.40
N PHE A 63 6.87 9.01 -3.81
CA PHE A 63 6.31 9.86 -4.88
C PHE A 63 6.21 11.34 -4.47
N GLY A 64 5.98 11.64 -3.19
CA GLY A 64 6.05 13.00 -2.66
C GLY A 64 7.42 13.67 -2.90
N PHE A 65 8.52 12.93 -2.70
CA PHE A 65 9.86 13.42 -3.06
C PHE A 65 10.00 13.70 -4.55
N ALA A 66 9.60 12.75 -5.41
CA ALA A 66 9.66 12.94 -6.85
C ALA A 66 8.87 14.17 -7.29
N LYS A 67 7.69 14.39 -6.69
CA LYS A 67 6.87 15.56 -6.98
C LYS A 67 7.50 16.86 -6.50
N SER A 68 8.11 16.87 -5.31
CA SER A 68 8.80 18.04 -4.79
C SER A 68 9.99 18.44 -5.67
N MET A 69 10.84 17.46 -6.05
CA MET A 69 12.02 17.69 -6.89
C MET A 69 11.67 18.13 -8.32
N GLN A 70 10.45 17.87 -8.79
CA GLN A 70 9.96 18.43 -10.05
C GLN A 70 9.79 19.95 -9.99
N TYR A 71 9.40 20.50 -8.84
CA TYR A 71 9.13 21.93 -8.68
C TYR A 71 10.33 22.71 -8.15
N ASP A 72 11.05 22.16 -7.16
CA ASP A 72 12.27 22.75 -6.61
C ASP A 72 13.25 21.63 -6.25
N ASN A 73 14.33 21.51 -7.03
CA ASN A 73 15.36 20.49 -6.89
C ASN A 73 16.52 20.90 -5.95
N SER A 74 16.41 22.02 -5.24
CA SER A 74 17.44 22.53 -4.33
C SER A 74 17.61 21.67 -3.08
N ASP A 75 18.78 21.79 -2.43
CA ASP A 75 19.03 21.12 -1.15
C ASP A 75 18.08 21.60 -0.05
N LYS A 76 17.68 22.87 -0.10
CA LYS A 76 16.70 23.44 0.83
C LYS A 76 15.37 22.72 0.71
N SER A 77 14.81 22.65 -0.50
CA SER A 77 13.57 21.93 -0.78
C SER A 77 13.66 20.45 -0.39
N LEU A 78 14.80 19.79 -0.64
CA LEU A 78 14.99 18.40 -0.25
C LEU A 78 14.92 18.18 1.28
N HIS A 79 15.55 19.05 2.07
CA HIS A 79 15.50 18.99 3.54
C HIS A 79 14.11 19.34 4.09
N GLU A 80 13.44 20.33 3.51
CA GLU A 80 12.07 20.71 3.88
C GLU A 80 11.09 19.57 3.57
N THR A 81 11.20 18.95 2.39
CA THR A 81 10.38 17.81 1.96
C THR A 81 10.51 16.63 2.93
N LYS A 82 11.76 16.29 3.32
CA LYS A 82 12.02 15.27 4.35
C LYS A 82 11.30 15.59 5.65
N SER A 83 11.45 16.82 6.15
CA SER A 83 10.88 17.24 7.44
C SER A 83 9.35 17.21 7.41
N LEU A 84 8.75 17.73 6.33
CA LEU A 84 7.30 17.74 6.12
C LEU A 84 6.75 16.32 6.06
N LEU A 85 7.34 15.42 5.26
CA LEU A 85 6.86 14.04 5.14
C LEU A 85 6.91 13.31 6.48
N LEU A 86 8.00 13.41 7.24
CA LEU A 86 8.11 12.76 8.57
C LEU A 86 7.10 13.30 9.58
N SER A 87 6.71 14.57 9.48
CA SER A 87 5.72 15.18 10.36
C SER A 87 4.29 14.66 10.16
N THR A 88 4.00 14.05 9.01
CA THR A 88 2.63 13.58 8.71
C THR A 88 2.16 12.49 9.67
N ARG A 89 3.02 11.50 9.97
CA ARG A 89 2.73 10.34 10.84
C ARG A 89 4.01 9.84 11.52
N PRO A 90 4.47 10.47 12.62
CA PRO A 90 5.81 10.27 13.20
C PRO A 90 6.09 8.87 13.76
N THR A 91 5.07 8.02 13.93
CA THR A 91 5.25 6.63 14.40
C THR A 91 5.29 5.60 13.28
N ALA A 92 5.06 6.00 12.02
CA ALA A 92 5.05 5.07 10.89
C ALA A 92 6.49 4.71 10.48
N VAL A 93 6.93 3.50 10.81
CA VAL A 93 8.29 3.03 10.52
C VAL A 93 8.58 2.98 9.01
N ASN A 94 7.64 2.49 8.21
CA ASN A 94 7.80 2.45 6.74
C ASN A 94 7.87 3.84 6.11
N LEU A 95 7.23 4.85 6.71
CA LEU A 95 7.38 6.25 6.29
C LEU A 95 8.83 6.70 6.50
N HIS A 96 9.37 6.48 7.70
CA HIS A 96 10.76 6.83 8.02
C HIS A 96 11.76 6.12 7.12
N TRP A 97 11.54 4.82 6.89
CA TRP A 97 12.36 4.02 5.98
C TRP A 97 12.37 4.59 4.56
N ALA A 98 11.20 4.87 3.98
CA ALA A 98 11.10 5.38 2.63
C ALA A 98 11.71 6.79 2.52
N VAL A 99 11.39 7.68 3.46
CA VAL A 99 11.94 9.04 3.50
C VAL A 99 13.46 9.01 3.62
N LYS A 100 14.02 8.14 4.47
CA LYS A 100 15.47 7.99 4.62
C LYS A 100 16.12 7.54 3.30
N ILE A 101 15.59 6.50 2.66
CA ILE A 101 16.11 5.99 1.38
C ILE A 101 16.10 7.08 0.30
N MET A 102 15.00 7.80 0.18
CA MET A 102 14.86 8.86 -0.83
C MET A 102 15.82 10.01 -0.55
N PHE A 103 15.89 10.49 0.69
CA PHE A 103 16.77 11.59 1.06
C PHE A 103 18.25 11.25 0.86
N ASP A 104 18.69 10.10 1.39
CA ASP A 104 20.10 9.67 1.31
C ASP A 104 20.54 9.44 -0.14
N LEU A 105 19.64 9.01 -1.01
CA LEU A 105 19.89 8.93 -2.45
C LEU A 105 20.03 10.32 -3.06
N LEU A 106 19.03 11.18 -2.89
CA LEU A 106 18.91 12.43 -3.64
C LEU A 106 19.90 13.51 -3.22
N ILE A 107 20.35 13.51 -1.96
CA ILE A 107 21.35 14.48 -1.49
C ILE A 107 22.69 14.33 -2.22
N ASN A 108 23.01 13.13 -2.69
CA ASN A 108 24.24 12.79 -3.39
C ASN A 108 24.10 12.84 -4.93
N VAL A 109 22.94 13.26 -5.42
CA VAL A 109 22.62 13.33 -6.85
C VAL A 109 22.65 14.79 -7.30
N ASP A 110 23.17 15.01 -8.51
CA ASP A 110 23.14 16.31 -9.16
C ASP A 110 21.70 16.86 -9.23
N ARG A 111 21.54 18.16 -8.97
CA ARG A 111 20.22 18.77 -8.76
C ARG A 111 19.31 18.57 -9.96
N ASP A 112 19.84 18.72 -11.17
CA ASP A 112 19.05 18.62 -12.39
C ASP A 112 18.58 17.18 -12.67
N SER A 113 19.25 16.19 -12.09
CA SER A 113 18.87 14.77 -12.20
C SER A 113 17.94 14.29 -11.08
N ARG A 114 17.68 15.09 -10.04
CA ARG A 114 16.95 14.64 -8.84
C ARG A 114 15.53 14.20 -9.12
N GLN A 115 14.79 14.93 -9.96
CA GLN A 115 13.41 14.58 -10.28
C GLN A 115 13.33 13.17 -10.89
N ASP A 116 14.14 12.92 -11.92
CA ASP A 116 14.10 11.65 -12.65
C ASP A 116 14.57 10.49 -11.78
N ILE A 117 15.66 10.68 -11.03
CA ILE A 117 16.15 9.66 -10.10
C ILE A 117 15.15 9.39 -8.97
N ALA A 118 14.50 10.43 -8.44
CA ALA A 118 13.46 10.26 -7.42
C ALA A 118 12.28 9.45 -7.96
N LEU A 119 11.83 9.75 -9.18
CA LEU A 119 10.73 9.06 -9.82
C LEU A 119 11.06 7.58 -10.11
N ILE A 120 12.26 7.31 -10.63
CA ILE A 120 12.76 5.94 -10.83
C ILE A 120 12.75 5.20 -9.50
N LYS A 121 13.30 5.81 -8.44
CA LYS A 121 13.36 5.19 -7.13
C LYS A 121 11.98 4.93 -6.52
N ALA A 122 11.03 5.86 -6.67
CA ALA A 122 9.67 5.69 -6.21
C ALA A 122 8.96 4.51 -6.93
N LYS A 123 9.15 4.39 -8.26
CA LYS A 123 8.64 3.26 -9.05
C LYS A 123 9.29 1.93 -8.67
N GLU A 124 10.59 1.93 -8.34
CA GLU A 124 11.28 0.74 -7.79
C GLU A 124 10.68 0.31 -6.46
N ILE A 125 10.48 1.25 -5.52
CA ILE A 125 9.88 0.98 -4.21
C ILE A 125 8.47 0.41 -4.37
N LEU A 126 7.67 1.01 -5.26
CA LEU A 126 6.32 0.52 -5.61
C LEU A 126 6.37 -0.92 -6.12
N THR A 127 7.24 -1.20 -7.10
CA THR A 127 7.36 -2.52 -7.72
C THR A 127 7.83 -3.56 -6.71
N ARG A 128 8.81 -3.20 -5.87
CA ARG A 128 9.33 -4.06 -4.81
C ARG A 128 8.26 -4.40 -3.77
N ASP A 129 7.40 -3.45 -3.41
CA ASP A 129 6.28 -3.71 -2.50
C ASP A 129 5.34 -4.79 -3.07
N ILE A 130 4.91 -4.65 -4.33
CA ILE A 130 4.06 -5.65 -5.00
C ILE A 130 4.71 -7.04 -4.97
N LEU A 131 5.98 -7.13 -5.37
CA LEU A 131 6.71 -8.40 -5.44
C LEU A 131 6.87 -9.02 -4.05
N SER A 132 7.27 -8.24 -3.04
CA SER A 132 7.47 -8.74 -1.68
C SER A 132 6.16 -9.27 -1.09
N ASN A 133 5.06 -8.54 -1.29
CA ASN A 133 3.74 -8.92 -0.78
C ASN A 133 3.19 -10.17 -1.48
N LYS A 134 3.46 -10.34 -2.78
CA LYS A 134 3.15 -11.59 -3.48
C LYS A 134 3.95 -12.77 -2.94
N GLU A 135 5.24 -12.58 -2.64
CA GLU A 135 6.08 -13.62 -2.03
C GLU A 135 5.60 -13.97 -0.62
N ILE A 136 5.17 -13.00 0.20
CA ILE A 136 4.50 -13.27 1.48
C ILE A 136 3.30 -14.20 1.28
N GLY A 137 2.49 -13.94 0.25
CA GLY A 137 1.32 -14.76 -0.08
C GLY A 137 1.68 -16.20 -0.44
N LYS A 138 2.70 -16.39 -1.28
CA LYS A 138 3.21 -17.71 -1.65
C LYS A 138 3.73 -18.50 -0.44
N ASN A 139 4.55 -17.86 0.38
CA ASN A 139 5.11 -18.52 1.56
C ASN A 139 4.03 -18.86 2.59
N GLY A 140 3.05 -17.98 2.79
CA GLY A 140 1.93 -18.26 3.69
C GLY A 140 0.96 -19.33 3.16
N TYR A 141 0.81 -19.46 1.84
CA TYR A 141 0.04 -20.55 1.23
C TYR A 141 0.63 -21.92 1.57
N GLU A 142 1.96 -22.08 1.57
CA GLU A 142 2.59 -23.35 1.98
C GLU A 142 2.25 -23.70 3.44
N ILE A 143 2.14 -22.72 4.33
CA ILE A 143 1.70 -22.93 5.72
C ILE A 143 0.24 -23.39 5.75
N ILE A 144 -0.65 -22.70 5.02
CA ILE A 144 -2.07 -23.05 4.92
C ILE A 144 -2.24 -24.47 4.40
N LYS A 145 -1.55 -24.83 3.32
CA LYS A 145 -1.57 -26.17 2.73
C LYS A 145 -1.13 -27.23 3.73
N ASN A 146 -0.01 -27.01 4.43
CA ASN A 146 0.46 -27.93 5.47
C ASN A 146 -0.55 -28.12 6.61
N ILE A 147 -1.31 -27.09 6.97
CA ILE A 147 -2.36 -27.19 8.00
C ILE A 147 -3.55 -28.02 7.49
N ILE A 148 -3.97 -27.79 6.24
CA ILE A 148 -5.04 -28.53 5.57
C ILE A 148 -4.69 -30.02 5.51
N ASP A 149 -3.49 -30.36 5.05
CA ASP A 149 -3.00 -31.73 4.94
C ASP A 149 -2.95 -32.41 6.32
N LYS A 150 -2.40 -31.73 7.33
CA LYS A 150 -2.32 -32.26 8.71
C LYS A 150 -3.68 -32.48 9.37
N LYS A 151 -4.65 -31.60 9.08
CA LYS A 151 -6.00 -31.69 9.65
C LYS A 151 -6.93 -32.57 8.82
N ASN A 152 -6.50 -33.02 7.64
CA ASN A 152 -7.31 -33.76 6.68
C ASN A 152 -8.69 -33.12 6.46
N THR A 153 -8.68 -31.83 6.13
CA THR A 153 -9.90 -31.03 5.93
C THR A 153 -9.88 -30.39 4.56
N ASP A 154 -11.05 -30.17 3.98
CA ASP A 154 -11.24 -29.45 2.72
C ASP A 154 -11.43 -27.95 2.92
N LYS A 155 -11.64 -27.48 4.16
CA LYS A 155 -11.91 -26.08 4.50
C LYS A 155 -10.99 -25.56 5.60
N ILE A 156 -10.50 -24.33 5.45
CA ILE A 156 -9.77 -23.63 6.50
C ILE A 156 -10.46 -22.33 6.91
N ASN A 157 -10.49 -22.07 8.22
CA ASN A 157 -10.97 -20.81 8.78
C ASN A 157 -9.77 -20.00 9.28
N ILE A 158 -9.71 -18.72 8.92
CA ILE A 158 -8.62 -17.81 9.30
C ILE A 158 -9.21 -16.59 10.01
N LEU A 159 -8.68 -16.21 11.17
CA LEU A 159 -9.01 -14.95 11.82
C LEU A 159 -8.00 -13.88 11.40
N THR A 160 -8.47 -12.68 11.05
CA THR A 160 -7.63 -11.53 10.75
C THR A 160 -8.09 -10.28 11.51
N HIS A 161 -7.17 -9.33 11.69
CA HIS A 161 -7.37 -8.12 12.46
C HIS A 161 -6.90 -6.89 11.66
N CYS A 162 -7.61 -5.78 11.78
CA CYS A 162 -7.38 -4.54 11.01
C CYS A 162 -7.54 -4.76 9.50
N ASN A 163 -6.89 -3.90 8.71
CA ASN A 163 -6.66 -4.13 7.28
C ASN A 163 -5.16 -4.19 7.00
N ALA A 164 -4.71 -5.38 6.63
CA ALA A 164 -3.34 -5.67 6.18
C ALA A 164 -3.38 -6.28 4.77
N GLY A 165 -4.38 -5.90 3.98
CA GLY A 165 -4.57 -6.33 2.61
C GLY A 165 -4.06 -5.35 1.57
N TRP A 166 -4.57 -5.47 0.36
CA TRP A 166 -4.01 -4.79 -0.80
C TRP A 166 -4.28 -3.28 -0.80
N LEU A 167 -5.27 -2.81 -0.03
CA LEU A 167 -5.44 -1.37 0.23
C LEU A 167 -4.40 -0.84 1.25
N ALA A 168 -3.79 -1.70 2.06
CA ALA A 168 -2.76 -1.30 3.03
C ALA A 168 -1.33 -1.32 2.46
N THR A 169 -1.16 -1.91 1.28
CA THR A 169 0.08 -2.00 0.50
C THR A 169 -0.17 -1.44 -0.91
N VAL A 170 0.72 -1.63 -1.88
CA VAL A 170 0.43 -1.31 -3.29
C VAL A 170 -0.51 -2.33 -3.92
N ASP A 171 -0.23 -3.62 -3.70
CA ASP A 171 -1.08 -4.76 -4.09
C ASP A 171 -0.80 -5.95 -3.16
N TRP A 172 -1.60 -7.01 -3.29
CA TRP A 172 -1.57 -8.28 -2.52
C TRP A 172 -1.86 -8.15 -1.02
N GLY A 173 -1.18 -7.26 -0.31
CA GLY A 173 -1.22 -7.16 1.14
C GLY A 173 -0.15 -8.00 1.83
N THR A 174 -0.20 -8.05 3.14
CA THR A 174 0.69 -8.88 3.96
C THR A 174 -0.09 -10.04 4.57
N ALA A 175 -0.83 -9.81 5.66
CA ALA A 175 -1.53 -10.89 6.38
C ALA A 175 -2.64 -11.54 5.55
N THR A 176 -3.28 -10.81 4.63
CA THR A 176 -4.31 -11.36 3.74
C THR A 176 -3.77 -11.82 2.39
N SER A 177 -2.51 -11.54 2.06
CA SER A 177 -1.89 -12.04 0.83
C SER A 177 -1.90 -13.58 0.72
N PRO A 178 -1.60 -14.35 1.80
CA PRO A 178 -1.77 -15.80 1.78
C PRO A 178 -3.19 -16.24 1.52
N ILE A 179 -4.20 -15.49 1.99
CA ILE A 179 -5.62 -15.77 1.78
C ILE A 179 -5.95 -15.62 0.30
N TYR A 180 -5.58 -14.48 -0.31
CA TYR A 180 -5.80 -14.24 -1.73
C TYR A 180 -5.09 -15.27 -2.60
N TYR A 181 -3.82 -15.55 -2.32
CA TYR A 181 -3.05 -16.53 -3.08
C TYR A 181 -3.64 -17.94 -2.97
N SER A 182 -4.07 -18.34 -1.77
CA SER A 182 -4.72 -19.64 -1.55
C SER A 182 -6.07 -19.74 -2.26
N LYS A 183 -6.87 -18.66 -2.28
CA LYS A 183 -8.12 -18.58 -3.05
C LYS A 183 -7.86 -18.77 -4.55
N GLU A 184 -6.82 -18.15 -5.11
CA GLU A 184 -6.42 -18.37 -6.51
C GLU A 184 -6.01 -19.83 -6.79
N LYS A 185 -5.53 -20.55 -5.78
CA LYS A 185 -5.23 -21.99 -5.86
C LYS A 185 -6.43 -22.90 -5.63
N GLY A 186 -7.63 -22.34 -5.44
CA GLY A 186 -8.87 -23.10 -5.25
C GLY A 186 -9.07 -23.62 -3.82
N VAL A 187 -8.32 -23.12 -2.84
CA VAL A 187 -8.53 -23.49 -1.42
C VAL A 187 -9.88 -22.92 -0.95
N ASN A 188 -10.68 -23.76 -0.27
CA ASN A 188 -11.92 -23.34 0.37
C ASN A 188 -11.60 -22.63 1.71
N ILE A 189 -11.67 -21.30 1.70
CA ILE A 189 -11.32 -20.47 2.84
C ILE A 189 -12.54 -19.69 3.31
N HIS A 190 -12.71 -19.62 4.63
CA HIS A 190 -13.55 -18.64 5.30
C HIS A 190 -12.70 -17.75 6.23
N VAL A 191 -12.96 -16.45 6.25
CA VAL A 191 -12.16 -15.49 7.02
C VAL A 191 -13.02 -14.79 8.08
N PHE A 192 -12.72 -15.00 9.36
CA PHE A 192 -13.28 -14.15 10.41
C PHE A 192 -12.54 -12.81 10.42
N VAL A 193 -13.29 -11.71 10.40
CA VAL A 193 -12.74 -10.35 10.36
C VAL A 193 -13.18 -9.58 11.59
N ASP A 194 -12.22 -9.19 12.43
CA ASP A 194 -12.50 -8.28 13.54
C ASP A 194 -12.91 -6.89 13.03
N GLU A 195 -13.94 -6.26 13.60
CA GLU A 195 -14.37 -4.91 13.15
C GLU A 195 -13.23 -3.88 13.21
N THR A 196 -12.35 -4.00 14.22
CA THR A 196 -11.17 -3.15 14.46
C THR A 196 -11.53 -1.71 14.89
N ARG A 197 -12.16 -1.55 16.06
CA ARG A 197 -12.44 -0.23 16.65
C ARG A 197 -11.16 0.58 16.95
N PRO A 198 -11.24 1.92 16.95
CA PRO A 198 -12.43 2.74 16.66
C PRO A 198 -12.60 3.09 15.18
N ARG A 199 -11.64 2.74 14.31
CA ARG A 199 -11.59 3.14 12.90
C ARG A 199 -12.27 2.16 11.95
N ASN A 200 -12.65 0.99 12.45
CA ASN A 200 -13.44 -0.01 11.76
C ASN A 200 -12.79 -0.54 10.48
N GLN A 201 -11.46 -0.63 10.43
CA GLN A 201 -10.74 -1.02 9.20
C GLN A 201 -11.11 -2.44 8.74
N GLY A 202 -11.32 -3.37 9.67
CA GLY A 202 -11.74 -4.71 9.29
C GLY A 202 -13.13 -4.68 8.67
N ALA A 203 -14.09 -4.03 9.34
CA ALA A 203 -15.47 -3.93 8.87
C ALA A 203 -15.66 -3.09 7.59
N GLN A 204 -14.80 -2.09 7.33
CA GLN A 204 -14.93 -1.17 6.19
C GLN A 204 -14.03 -1.53 5.01
N LEU A 205 -12.81 -2.01 5.27
CA LEU A 205 -11.79 -2.22 4.24
C LEU A 205 -11.58 -3.71 4.01
N THR A 206 -11.28 -4.50 5.04
CA THR A 206 -10.97 -5.92 4.86
C THR A 206 -12.15 -6.69 4.28
N THR A 207 -13.35 -6.55 4.84
CA THR A 207 -14.58 -7.16 4.30
C THR A 207 -14.83 -6.70 2.85
N TRP A 208 -14.62 -5.42 2.55
CA TRP A 208 -14.78 -4.87 1.21
C TRP A 208 -13.79 -5.50 0.23
N GLU A 209 -12.51 -5.68 0.61
CA GLU A 209 -11.53 -6.37 -0.23
C GLU A 209 -11.90 -7.84 -0.45
N LEU A 210 -12.31 -8.56 0.60
CA LEU A 210 -12.66 -9.98 0.53
C LEU A 210 -13.91 -10.21 -0.33
N LEU A 211 -14.92 -9.35 -0.21
CA LEU A 211 -16.13 -9.36 -1.03
C LEU A 211 -15.79 -9.25 -2.53
N HIS A 212 -14.94 -8.30 -2.92
CA HIS A 212 -14.57 -8.08 -4.32
C HIS A 212 -13.63 -9.16 -4.90
N ASN A 213 -13.12 -10.05 -4.06
CA ASN A 213 -12.30 -11.20 -4.48
C ASN A 213 -13.00 -12.55 -4.24
N ASP A 214 -14.33 -12.55 -4.03
CA ASP A 214 -15.16 -13.74 -3.84
C ASP A 214 -14.66 -14.67 -2.72
N ILE A 215 -14.18 -14.08 -1.62
CA ILE A 215 -13.72 -14.82 -0.44
C ILE A 215 -14.82 -14.77 0.63
N SER A 216 -15.21 -15.94 1.14
CA SER A 216 -16.16 -16.06 2.25
C SER A 216 -15.56 -15.44 3.51
N HIS A 217 -16.34 -14.62 4.20
CA HIS A 217 -15.95 -13.92 5.42
C HIS A 217 -17.15 -13.60 6.30
#